data_AF-A0A924K2V7-F1
#
_entry.id   AF-A0A924K2V7-F1
#
_cell.length_a   1.000
_cell.length_b   1.000
_cell.length_c   1.000
_cell.angle_alpha   90.00
_cell.angle_beta   90.00
_cell.angle_gamma   90.00
#
_symmetry.space_group_name_H-M   'P 1'
#
loop_
_entity.id
_entity.type
_entity.pdbx_description
1 polymer ?
#
loop_
_entity_poly.entity_id
_entity_poly.type
_entity_poly.pdbx_seq_one_letter_code
_entity_poly.pdbx_strand_id
1 'polypeptide(L)'
;MYQHIKVPTEGQKITVNADLSLSVPDQPIIPYIEGDGTGADITPVMLKVVDAAVAKAYGGKKKIHWMEVFAGEKSTKVYGPDVWLPEETLAAVREYVVSIKGPLTTPVGGGIRSLNVALRQELDLYVCLRPIQYFDGVPSPVKEPHKTNMVI
;
A
#
# COMPACT_ATOMS: atom_id res chain seq x y z
N MET A 1 13.05 -3.45 -17.05
CA MET A 1 13.60 -2.36 -16.22
C MET A 1 12.49 -1.32 -16.11
N TYR A 2 12.22 -0.81 -14.91
CA TYR A 2 11.19 0.21 -14.71
C TYR A 2 11.62 1.57 -15.29
N GLN A 3 10.66 2.36 -15.74
CA GLN A 3 10.82 3.70 -16.31
C GLN A 3 11.13 4.73 -15.22
N HIS A 4 10.29 4.80 -14.17
CA HIS A 4 10.44 5.79 -13.10
C HIS A 4 10.59 5.19 -11.70
N ILE A 5 10.27 3.90 -11.52
CA ILE A 5 10.41 3.21 -10.23
C ILE A 5 11.89 2.89 -9.96
N LYS A 6 12.37 3.28 -8.78
CA LYS A 6 13.74 3.00 -8.32
C LYS A 6 13.73 1.83 -7.34
N VAL A 7 14.28 0.70 -7.76
CA VAL A 7 14.41 -0.48 -6.91
C VAL A 7 15.50 -0.25 -5.85
N PRO A 8 15.20 -0.37 -4.54
CA PRO A 8 16.23 -0.30 -3.51
C PRO A 8 17.27 -1.40 -3.66
N THR A 9 18.56 -1.04 -3.70
CA THR A 9 19.65 -1.99 -3.96
C THR A 9 19.96 -2.92 -2.79
N GLU A 10 19.63 -2.51 -1.57
CA GLU A 10 19.92 -3.25 -0.33
C GLU A 10 18.80 -4.24 0.04
N GLY A 11 17.61 -4.09 -0.55
CA GLY A 11 16.45 -4.89 -0.20
C GLY A 11 16.30 -6.15 -1.05
N GLN A 12 15.46 -7.08 -0.57
CA GLN A 12 15.18 -8.35 -1.21
C GLN A 12 13.67 -8.51 -1.44
N LYS A 13 13.27 -9.20 -2.51
CA LYS A 13 11.87 -9.46 -2.80
C LYS A 13 11.26 -10.45 -1.81
N ILE A 14 10.00 -10.22 -1.46
CA ILE A 14 9.16 -11.28 -0.90
C ILE A 14 8.84 -12.25 -2.04
N THR A 15 8.89 -13.56 -1.76
CA THR A 15 8.52 -14.59 -2.74
C THR A 15 7.38 -15.44 -2.24
N VAL A 16 6.55 -15.93 -3.15
CA VAL A 16 5.45 -16.86 -2.87
C VAL A 16 5.92 -18.27 -3.15
N ASN A 17 5.82 -19.16 -2.15
CA ASN A 17 6.17 -20.57 -2.29
C ASN A 17 5.05 -21.33 -3.01
N ALA A 18 5.31 -22.58 -3.41
CA ALA A 18 4.33 -23.42 -4.10
C ALA A 18 3.04 -23.68 -3.29
N ASP A 19 3.12 -23.62 -1.96
CA ASP A 19 1.99 -23.77 -1.02
C ASP A 19 1.31 -22.44 -0.68
N LEU A 20 1.64 -21.36 -1.41
CA LEU A 20 1.16 -19.99 -1.19
C LEU A 20 1.66 -19.31 0.09
N SER A 21 2.51 -19.95 0.89
CA SER A 21 3.18 -19.29 2.00
C SER A 21 4.17 -18.23 1.50
N LEU A 22 4.37 -17.18 2.29
CA LEU A 22 5.30 -16.10 1.96
C LEU A 22 6.67 -16.35 2.56
N SER A 23 7.70 -16.34 1.73
CA SER A 23 9.09 -16.24 2.14
C SER A 23 9.47 -14.76 2.25
N VAL A 24 9.55 -14.25 3.48
CA VAL A 24 9.82 -12.83 3.78
C VAL A 24 11.26 -12.70 4.32
N PRO A 25 12.17 -12.03 3.60
CA PRO A 25 13.54 -11.81 4.07
C PRO A 25 13.58 -10.80 5.24
N ASP A 26 14.73 -10.67 5.91
CA ASP A 26 14.92 -9.69 6.99
C ASP A 26 14.90 -8.22 6.47
N GLN A 27 15.23 -8.03 5.18
CA GLN A 27 15.32 -6.73 4.53
C GLN A 27 14.38 -6.66 3.30
N PRO A 28 13.05 -6.79 3.48
CA PRO A 28 12.13 -6.89 2.34
C PRO A 28 11.94 -5.54 1.64
N ILE A 29 11.80 -5.58 0.31
CA ILE A 29 11.33 -4.44 -0.49
C ILE A 29 9.81 -4.41 -0.46
N ILE A 30 9.23 -3.27 -0.07
CA ILE A 30 7.78 -3.06 -0.02
C ILE A 30 7.42 -1.86 -0.89
N PRO A 31 6.73 -2.08 -2.03
CA PRO A 31 6.14 -1.00 -2.80
C PRO A 31 5.14 -0.19 -1.99
N TYR A 32 5.17 1.13 -2.13
CA TYR A 32 4.13 2.00 -1.61
C TYR A 32 3.69 3.05 -2.61
N ILE A 33 2.40 3.39 -2.59
CA ILE A 33 1.83 4.52 -3.32
C ILE A 33 1.51 5.62 -2.31
N GLU A 34 2.09 6.81 -2.47
CA GLU A 34 1.85 7.95 -1.57
C GLU A 34 0.37 8.29 -1.40
N GLY A 35 -0.37 8.24 -2.50
CA GLY A 35 -1.79 8.58 -2.56
C GLY A 35 -2.03 10.06 -2.87
N ASP A 36 -3.27 10.37 -3.22
CA ASP A 36 -3.73 11.72 -3.56
C ASP A 36 -4.21 12.47 -2.31
N GLY A 37 -4.33 13.80 -2.39
CA GLY A 37 -4.85 14.63 -1.29
C GLY A 37 -4.07 14.43 0.01
N THR A 38 -4.75 13.92 1.05
CA THR A 38 -4.14 13.67 2.37
C THR A 38 -3.09 12.56 2.36
N GLY A 39 -2.90 11.83 1.26
CA GLY A 39 -1.81 10.87 1.07
C GLY A 39 -0.42 11.45 1.38
N ALA A 40 -0.19 12.70 0.97
CA ALA A 40 1.06 13.42 1.22
C ALA A 40 1.32 13.67 2.72
N ASP A 41 0.28 13.75 3.55
CA ASP A 41 0.40 13.94 4.99
C ASP A 41 0.55 12.61 5.73
N ILE A 42 -0.27 11.62 5.38
CA ILE A 42 -0.36 10.36 6.15
C ILE A 42 0.73 9.36 5.79
N THR A 43 1.17 9.29 4.53
CA THR A 43 2.13 8.29 4.09
C THR A 43 3.50 8.48 4.74
N PRO A 44 4.11 9.68 4.76
CA PRO A 44 5.40 9.87 5.44
C PRO A 44 5.36 9.55 6.94
N VAL A 45 4.22 9.79 7.59
CA VAL A 45 4.02 9.46 9.02
C VAL A 45 3.89 7.95 9.20
N MET A 46 3.12 7.27 8.35
CA MET A 46 2.98 5.81 8.36
C MET A 46 4.35 5.13 8.23
N LEU A 47 5.16 5.54 7.24
CA LEU A 47 6.50 4.99 7.01
C LEU A 47 7.38 5.13 8.28
N LYS A 48 7.40 6.32 8.89
CA LYS A 48 8.16 6.58 10.13
C LYS A 48 7.72 5.72 11.31
N VAL A 49 6.40 5.56 11.51
CA VAL A 49 5.85 4.74 12.59
C VAL A 49 6.20 3.28 12.40
N VAL A 50 6.06 2.76 11.17
CA VAL A 50 6.41 1.37 10.84
C VAL A 50 7.91 1.13 11.02
N ASP A 51 8.76 2.00 10.50
CA ASP A 51 10.22 1.89 10.64
C ASP A 51 10.64 1.85 12.12
N ALA A 52 10.08 2.75 12.94
CA ALA A 52 10.36 2.78 14.38
C ALA A 52 9.88 1.50 15.10
N ALA A 53 8.70 0.99 14.73
CA ALA A 53 8.17 -0.25 15.30
C ALA A 53 9.04 -1.46 14.93
N VAL A 54 9.46 -1.57 13.67
CA VAL A 54 10.34 -2.64 13.18
C VAL A 54 11.71 -2.56 13.86
N ALA A 55 12.31 -1.37 13.92
CA ALA A 55 13.60 -1.17 14.58
C ALA A 55 13.54 -1.58 16.06
N LYS A 56 12.47 -1.18 16.77
CA LYS A 56 12.25 -1.52 18.18
C LYS A 56 12.02 -3.01 18.39
N ALA A 57 11.21 -3.66 17.55
CA ALA A 57 10.84 -5.06 17.71
C ALA A 57 12.00 -6.03 17.42
N TYR A 58 12.88 -5.66 16.48
CA TYR A 58 13.92 -6.55 15.96
C TYR A 58 15.35 -6.08 16.24
N GLY A 59 15.54 -5.00 17.02
CA GLY A 59 16.86 -4.48 17.37
C GLY A 59 17.71 -4.11 16.15
N GLY A 60 17.08 -3.66 15.06
CA GLY A 60 17.74 -3.34 13.80
C GLY A 60 18.07 -4.52 12.88
N LYS A 61 17.82 -5.77 13.29
CA LYS A 61 18.04 -6.96 12.43
C LYS A 61 17.16 -6.92 11.18
N LYS A 62 15.91 -6.46 11.33
CA LYS A 62 14.96 -6.29 10.23
C LYS A 62 14.77 -4.82 9.90
N LYS A 63 14.55 -4.52 8.62
CA LYS A 63 14.21 -3.18 8.13
C LYS A 63 13.49 -3.29 6.79
N ILE A 64 12.51 -2.42 6.55
CA ILE A 64 11.82 -2.36 5.27
C ILE A 64 12.59 -1.45 4.32
N HIS A 65 12.73 -1.88 3.07
CA HIS A 65 13.21 -1.05 1.97
C HIS A 65 12.02 -0.56 1.16
N TRP A 66 11.57 0.65 1.45
CA TRP A 66 10.43 1.26 0.78
C TRP A 66 10.75 1.58 -0.68
N MET A 67 9.88 1.16 -1.59
CA MET A 67 9.98 1.44 -3.02
C MET A 67 8.76 2.24 -3.45
N GLU A 68 8.94 3.52 -3.77
CA GLU A 68 7.83 4.34 -4.25
C GLU A 68 7.38 3.88 -5.64
N VAL A 69 6.08 3.65 -5.79
CA VAL A 69 5.40 3.39 -7.06
C VAL A 69 4.22 4.35 -7.20
N PHE A 70 3.78 4.62 -8.43
CA PHE A 70 2.95 5.79 -8.70
C PHE A 70 1.56 5.39 -9.21
N ALA A 71 0.54 6.06 -8.67
CA ALA A 71 -0.82 6.06 -9.18
C ALA A 71 -1.50 7.38 -8.80
N GLY A 72 -2.63 7.71 -9.42
CA GLY A 72 -3.37 8.93 -9.13
C GLY A 72 -2.74 10.17 -9.76
N GLU A 73 -2.96 11.33 -9.14
CA GLU A 73 -2.49 12.63 -9.61
C GLU A 73 -0.96 12.73 -9.65
N LYS A 74 -0.27 12.04 -8.75
CA LYS A 74 1.21 11.98 -8.79
C LYS A 74 1.70 11.26 -10.03
N SER A 75 0.99 10.22 -10.47
CA SER A 75 1.32 9.49 -11.69
C SER A 75 1.21 10.37 -12.93
N THR A 76 0.16 11.18 -13.06
CA THR A 76 -0.02 12.04 -14.26
C THR A 76 1.07 13.10 -14.39
N LYS A 77 1.72 13.49 -13.28
CA LYS A 77 2.87 14.40 -13.26
C LYS A 77 4.19 13.71 -13.65
N VAL A 78 4.34 12.43 -13.29
CA VAL A 78 5.58 11.65 -13.52
C VAL A 78 5.59 11.02 -14.92
N TYR A 79 4.46 10.43 -15.34
CA TYR A 79 4.34 9.64 -16.58
C TYR A 79 3.66 10.39 -17.72
N GLY A 80 3.02 11.52 -17.44
CA GLY A 80 2.35 12.37 -18.42
C GLY A 80 0.82 12.42 -18.26
N PRO A 81 0.17 13.35 -18.99
CA PRO A 81 -1.28 13.54 -18.94
C PRO A 81 -2.03 12.23 -19.17
N ASP A 82 -3.11 12.01 -18.42
CA ASP A 82 -3.98 10.82 -18.48
C ASP A 82 -3.34 9.47 -18.09
N VAL A 83 -2.07 9.44 -17.68
CA VAL A 83 -1.45 8.21 -17.12
C VAL A 83 -1.72 8.11 -15.62
N TRP A 84 -2.92 7.67 -15.26
CA TRP A 84 -3.38 7.57 -13.87
C TRP A 84 -2.92 6.31 -13.12
N LEU A 85 -2.72 5.21 -13.85
CA LEU A 85 -2.22 3.93 -13.31
C LEU A 85 -1.25 3.32 -14.35
N PRO A 86 0.06 3.52 -14.20
CA PRO A 86 1.07 2.97 -15.10
C PRO A 86 1.11 1.44 -15.00
N GLU A 87 1.34 0.77 -16.13
CA GLU A 87 1.50 -0.70 -16.16
C GLU A 87 2.65 -1.16 -15.26
N GLU A 88 3.73 -0.38 -15.15
CA GLU A 88 4.84 -0.74 -14.28
C GLU A 88 4.52 -0.72 -12.79
N THR A 89 3.53 0.09 -12.38
CA THR A 89 3.02 0.04 -11.01
C THR A 89 2.33 -1.30 -10.77
N LEU A 90 1.49 -1.77 -11.69
CA LEU A 90 0.84 -3.09 -11.60
C LEU A 90 1.86 -4.23 -11.61
N ALA A 91 2.87 -4.15 -12.47
CA ALA A 91 3.95 -5.13 -12.52
C ALA A 91 4.73 -5.16 -11.20
N ALA A 92 5.13 -4.00 -10.67
CA ALA A 92 5.88 -3.90 -9.42
C ALA A 92 5.09 -4.42 -8.21
N VAL A 93 3.83 -4.02 -8.04
CA VAL A 93 3.05 -4.49 -6.88
C VAL A 93 2.77 -6.01 -6.95
N ARG A 94 2.64 -6.57 -8.14
CA ARG A 94 2.50 -8.03 -8.35
C ARG A 94 3.83 -8.76 -8.07
N GLU A 95 4.93 -8.24 -8.59
CA GLU A 95 6.26 -8.85 -8.47
C GLU A 95 6.80 -8.84 -7.04
N TYR A 96 6.47 -7.81 -6.26
CA TYR A 96 6.92 -7.64 -4.87
C TYR A 96 5.89 -8.12 -3.84
N VAL A 97 4.76 -8.69 -4.30
CA VAL A 97 3.75 -9.43 -3.52
C VAL A 97 2.93 -8.58 -2.54
N VAL A 98 3.57 -7.81 -1.67
CA VAL A 98 2.94 -7.03 -0.60
C VAL A 98 3.20 -5.55 -0.84
N SER A 99 2.15 -4.73 -0.87
CA SER A 99 2.25 -3.29 -1.04
C SER A 99 1.24 -2.54 -0.18
N ILE A 100 1.47 -1.23 0.01
CA ILE A 100 0.57 -0.34 0.76
C ILE A 100 0.28 0.94 -0.04
N LYS A 101 -0.90 1.53 0.14
CA LYS A 101 -1.26 2.77 -0.56
C LYS A 101 -2.01 3.75 0.32
N GLY A 102 -1.74 5.04 0.13
CA GLY A 102 -2.61 6.13 0.56
C GLY A 102 -3.94 6.15 -0.23
N PRO A 103 -4.85 7.11 0.03
CA PRO A 103 -6.09 7.27 -0.74
C PRO A 103 -5.80 7.59 -2.21
N LEU A 104 -6.70 7.24 -3.12
CA LEU A 104 -6.60 7.62 -4.53
C LEU A 104 -7.90 8.26 -4.98
N THR A 105 -7.81 9.45 -5.56
CA THR A 105 -8.93 10.19 -6.12
C THR A 105 -9.37 9.53 -7.42
N THR A 106 -10.67 9.30 -7.57
CA THR A 106 -11.25 8.91 -8.87
C THR A 106 -11.95 10.14 -9.43
N PRO A 107 -11.55 10.67 -10.60
CA PRO A 107 -12.21 11.83 -11.19
C PRO A 107 -13.69 11.52 -11.48
N VAL A 108 -14.58 12.43 -11.09
CA VAL A 108 -16.03 12.29 -11.31
C VAL A 108 -16.36 12.70 -12.75
N GLY A 109 -17.12 11.87 -13.47
CA GLY A 109 -17.67 12.20 -14.80
C GLY A 109 -16.77 11.96 -16.01
N GLY A 110 -15.51 11.54 -15.82
CA GLY A 110 -14.53 11.37 -16.92
C GLY A 110 -14.49 9.99 -17.59
N GLY A 111 -15.41 9.07 -17.28
CA GLY A 111 -15.40 7.71 -17.86
C GLY A 111 -14.29 6.78 -17.36
N ILE A 112 -13.44 7.24 -16.44
CA ILE A 112 -12.36 6.44 -15.84
C ILE A 112 -12.96 5.56 -14.72
N ARG A 113 -12.76 4.24 -14.81
CA ARG A 113 -13.08 3.30 -13.72
C ARG A 113 -12.28 3.68 -12.47
N SER A 114 -12.86 3.53 -11.28
CA SER A 114 -12.15 3.83 -10.04
C SER A 114 -10.79 3.14 -9.97
N LEU A 115 -9.72 3.90 -9.75
CA LEU A 115 -8.35 3.37 -9.66
C LEU A 115 -8.23 2.29 -8.57
N ASN A 116 -8.96 2.46 -7.47
CA ASN A 116 -9.02 1.48 -6.39
C ASN A 116 -9.70 0.17 -6.83
N VAL A 117 -10.72 0.25 -7.69
CA VAL A 117 -11.39 -0.93 -8.25
C VAL A 117 -10.52 -1.57 -9.33
N ALA A 118 -9.91 -0.76 -10.21
CA ALA A 118 -8.99 -1.23 -11.24
C ALA A 118 -7.83 -2.01 -10.63
N LEU A 119 -7.15 -1.47 -9.60
CA LEU A 119 -6.09 -2.18 -8.88
C LEU A 119 -6.56 -3.55 -8.37
N ARG A 120 -7.76 -3.65 -7.80
CA ARG A 120 -8.29 -4.93 -7.28
C ARG A 120 -8.59 -5.91 -8.41
N GLN A 121 -9.19 -5.45 -9.49
CA GLN A 121 -9.55 -6.30 -10.63
C GLN A 121 -8.32 -6.79 -11.38
N GLU A 122 -7.39 -5.89 -11.71
CA GLU A 122 -6.17 -6.21 -12.46
C GLU A 122 -5.19 -7.10 -11.68
N LEU A 123 -5.25 -7.07 -10.34
CA LEU A 123 -4.43 -7.91 -9.46
C LEU A 123 -5.20 -9.13 -8.92
N ASP A 124 -6.45 -9.33 -9.31
CA ASP A 124 -7.35 -10.37 -8.80
C ASP A 124 -7.40 -10.44 -7.26
N LEU A 125 -7.42 -9.28 -6.61
CA LEU A 125 -7.55 -9.15 -5.16
C LEU A 125 -9.02 -9.29 -4.77
N TYR A 126 -9.54 -10.51 -4.89
CA TYR A 126 -10.96 -10.83 -4.72
C TYR A 126 -11.46 -10.67 -3.27
N VAL A 127 -10.57 -10.67 -2.28
CA VAL A 127 -10.91 -10.42 -0.86
C VAL A 127 -10.66 -8.96 -0.49
N CYS A 128 -11.71 -8.26 -0.05
CA CYS A 128 -11.60 -6.96 0.62
C CYS A 128 -11.79 -7.13 2.13
N LEU A 129 -10.72 -7.50 2.83
CA LEU A 129 -10.74 -7.79 4.27
C LEU A 129 -10.71 -6.50 5.10
N ARG A 130 -11.67 -6.34 6.03
CA ARG A 130 -11.84 -5.15 6.89
C ARG A 130 -12.13 -5.56 8.34
N PRO A 131 -11.09 -5.65 9.18
CA PRO A 131 -11.26 -5.74 10.63
C PRO A 131 -11.91 -4.47 11.19
N ILE A 132 -12.92 -4.62 12.05
CA ILE A 132 -13.62 -3.53 12.73
C ILE A 132 -13.55 -3.80 14.23
N GLN A 133 -12.79 -2.96 14.93
CA GLN A 133 -12.57 -3.07 16.37
C GLN A 133 -12.59 -1.68 17.00
N TYR A 134 -13.00 -1.61 18.27
CA TYR A 134 -12.96 -0.38 19.05
C TYR A 134 -11.62 -0.20 19.75
N PHE A 135 -11.09 1.01 19.71
CA PHE A 135 -9.93 1.42 20.52
C PHE A 135 -10.43 2.30 21.67
N ASP A 136 -9.99 2.00 22.89
CA ASP A 136 -10.42 2.71 24.09
C ASP A 136 -10.15 4.21 23.98
N GLY A 137 -11.15 5.02 24.35
CA GLY A 137 -11.08 6.48 24.31
C GLY A 137 -11.45 7.11 22.97
N VAL A 138 -11.65 6.33 21.89
CA VAL A 138 -12.15 6.87 20.62
C VAL A 138 -13.60 7.34 20.80
N PRO A 139 -13.94 8.60 20.44
CA PRO A 139 -15.31 9.09 20.47
C PRO A 139 -16.21 8.25 19.55
N SER A 140 -17.40 7.90 20.03
CA SER A 140 -18.34 7.06 19.29
C SER A 140 -19.75 7.63 19.32
N PRO A 141 -20.50 7.54 18.20
CA PRO A 141 -21.91 7.93 18.16
C PRO A 141 -22.85 6.89 18.81
N VAL A 142 -22.36 5.70 19.18
CA VAL A 142 -23.17 4.63 19.79
C VAL A 142 -22.84 4.45 21.27
N LYS A 143 -23.78 3.88 22.05
CA LYS A 143 -23.65 3.72 23.50
C LYS A 143 -22.60 2.69 23.93
N GLU A 144 -22.45 1.60 23.18
CA GLU A 144 -21.60 0.46 23.56
C GLU A 144 -20.64 0.04 22.44
N PRO A 145 -19.74 0.94 21.98
CA PRO A 145 -18.87 0.65 20.83
C PRO A 145 -17.87 -0.47 21.09
N HIS A 146 -17.50 -0.69 22.36
CA HIS A 146 -16.59 -1.75 22.81
C HIS A 146 -17.11 -3.18 22.54
N LYS A 147 -18.40 -3.36 22.24
CA LYS A 147 -18.97 -4.65 21.83
C LYS A 147 -18.70 -5.00 20.37
N THR A 148 -18.21 -4.06 19.56
CA THR A 148 -17.89 -4.30 18.16
C THR A 148 -16.49 -4.89 18.02
N ASN A 149 -16.44 -6.17 17.69
CA ASN A 149 -15.23 -6.88 17.29
C ASN A 149 -15.58 -7.86 16.16
N MET A 150 -15.36 -7.43 14.92
CA MET A 150 -15.80 -8.12 13.71
C MET A 150 -14.71 -8.12 12.65
N VAL A 151 -14.78 -9.07 11.71
CA VAL A 151 -13.96 -9.11 10.50
C VAL A 151 -14.90 -9.36 9.33
N ILE A 152 -14.93 -8.42 8.38
CA ILE A 152 -15.70 -8.52 7.13
C ILE A 152 -14.75 -8.81 5.98
#